data_AF-A0A961TQS0-F1
#
_entry.id   AF-A0A961TQS0-F1
#
_cell.length_a   1.000
_cell.length_b   1.000
_cell.length_c   1.000
_cell.angle_alpha   90.00
_cell.angle_beta   90.00
_cell.angle_gamma   90.00
#
_symmetry.space_group_name_H-M   'P 1'
#
loop_
_entity.id
_entity.type
_entity.pdbx_description
1 polymer ?
#
loop_
_entity_poly.entity_id
_entity_poly.type
_entity_poly.pdbx_seq_one_letter_code
_entity_poly.pdbx_strand_id
1 'polypeptide(L)'
;IGHNLPFLSAVMEHSRFQKGRLTTGFIAEEWPDGFSGVRLSKKTCEALASVAAACNFVYQQRATRISGVLEHHRRVVSKDWMVTLDGHEFPLAIQREGEALQITHVGAKPVVVDLGGWRPGSNLIRARIGRSAFTVKIERKAQGFRLRYRGADYRVFCRTPREAELARLMPEKKAADTSKMLLCPMPGLVVSINVAEGDEVQEGQPLATVEAMKMENILRAERKTKVTKINAKPGDSLAVDDVIMEFE
;
A
#
# COMPACT_ATOMS: atom_id res chain seq x y z
N ILE A 1 -3.33 14.01 1.23
CA ILE A 1 -2.05 14.65 1.58
C ILE A 1 -1.05 13.58 2.01
N GLY A 2 0.23 13.75 1.65
CA GLY A 2 1.31 13.01 2.31
C GLY A 2 1.43 13.46 3.76
N HIS A 3 1.76 12.54 4.67
CA HIS A 3 1.91 12.85 6.10
C HIS A 3 3.03 12.01 6.71
N ASN A 4 3.67 12.52 7.77
CA ASN A 4 4.81 11.88 8.44
C ASN A 4 4.44 10.82 9.50
N LEU A 5 3.16 10.46 9.64
CA LEU A 5 2.70 9.45 10.60
C LEU A 5 3.52 8.12 10.61
N PRO A 6 3.86 7.51 9.45
CA PRO A 6 4.68 6.30 9.46
C PRO A 6 6.12 6.56 9.94
N PHE A 7 6.69 7.72 9.60
CA PHE A 7 8.02 8.14 10.06
C PHE A 7 8.05 8.34 11.58
N LEU A 8 7.07 9.06 12.14
CA LEU A 8 6.95 9.22 13.60
C LEU A 8 6.81 7.87 14.29
N SER A 9 6.02 6.95 13.73
CA SER A 9 5.89 5.60 14.28
C SER A 9 7.23 4.84 14.26
N ALA A 10 8.04 5.01 13.21
CA ALA A 10 9.36 4.41 13.11
C ALA A 10 10.33 4.97 14.17
N VAL A 11 10.32 6.29 14.39
CA VAL A 11 11.14 6.95 15.42
C VAL A 11 10.78 6.44 16.82
N MET A 12 9.49 6.34 17.15
CA MET A 12 9.02 5.85 18.45
C MET A 12 9.41 4.39 18.72
N GLU A 13 9.68 3.60 17.67
CA GLU A 13 10.15 2.22 17.77
C GLU A 13 11.67 2.09 17.76
N HIS A 14 12.38 3.18 17.46
CA HIS A 14 13.82 3.14 17.35
C HIS A 14 14.48 2.94 18.72
N SER A 15 15.45 2.02 18.79
CA SER A 15 16.03 1.59 20.07
C SER A 15 16.78 2.72 20.80
N ARG A 16 17.45 3.62 20.07
CA ARG A 16 18.11 4.80 20.65
C ARG A 16 17.10 5.78 21.24
N PHE A 17 15.95 5.96 20.57
CA PHE A 17 14.88 6.82 21.06
C PHE A 17 14.29 6.26 22.36
N GLN A 18 13.98 4.96 22.39
CA GLN A 18 13.46 4.28 23.59
C GLN A 18 14.45 4.32 24.78
N LYS A 19 15.74 4.26 24.50
CA LYS A 19 16.81 4.32 25.52
C LYS A 19 17.22 5.75 25.89
N GLY A 20 16.63 6.78 25.27
CA GLY A 20 17.01 8.19 25.48
C GLY A 20 18.42 8.56 25.00
N ARG A 21 19.06 7.73 24.17
CA ARG A 21 20.42 7.97 23.62
C ARG A 21 20.36 8.79 22.34
N LEU A 22 19.93 10.04 22.49
CA LEU A 22 19.69 10.96 21.38
C LEU A 22 20.78 12.05 21.30
N THR A 23 21.11 12.44 20.08
CA THR A 23 21.95 13.60 19.72
C THR A 23 21.10 14.58 18.92
N THR A 24 21.54 15.82 18.76
CA THR A 24 20.91 16.78 17.81
C THR A 24 21.04 16.31 16.36
N GLY A 25 21.98 15.41 16.06
CA GLY A 25 22.15 14.75 14.76
C GLY A 25 21.35 13.46 14.58
N PHE A 26 20.57 13.01 15.56
CA PHE A 26 19.93 11.68 15.57
C PHE A 26 19.20 11.31 14.27
N ILE A 27 18.42 12.23 13.69
CA ILE A 27 17.67 11.95 12.46
C ILE A 27 18.61 11.78 11.27
N ALA A 28 19.63 12.64 11.15
CA ALA A 28 20.62 12.56 10.07
C ALA A 28 21.52 11.33 10.19
N GLU A 29 21.80 10.87 11.42
CA GLU A 29 22.57 9.66 11.69
C GLU A 29 21.80 8.38 11.33
N GLU A 30 20.52 8.29 11.70
CA GLU A 30 19.71 7.07 11.53
C GLU A 30 18.95 6.99 10.20
N TRP A 31 18.67 8.14 9.57
CA TRP A 31 18.01 8.23 8.27
C TRP A 31 18.75 9.18 7.32
N PRO A 32 20.02 8.91 6.97
CA PRO A 32 20.81 9.77 6.10
C PRO A 32 20.19 9.93 4.71
N ASP A 33 19.58 8.86 4.19
CA ASP A 33 18.93 8.83 2.86
C ASP A 33 17.41 9.07 2.94
N GLY A 34 16.93 9.55 4.09
CA GLY A 34 15.50 9.72 4.36
C GLY A 34 14.78 8.43 4.77
N PHE A 35 13.44 8.49 4.80
CA PHE A 35 12.60 7.39 5.28
C PHE A 35 12.17 6.45 4.16
N SER A 36 12.71 5.24 4.15
CA SER A 36 12.41 4.18 3.16
C SER A 36 11.35 3.17 3.62
N GLY A 37 10.70 3.41 4.76
CA GLY A 37 9.72 2.51 5.35
C GLY A 37 10.28 1.67 6.52
N VAL A 38 9.40 0.90 7.17
CA VAL A 38 9.77 -0.01 8.25
C VAL A 38 9.50 -1.44 7.81
N ARG A 39 10.51 -2.32 7.99
CA ARG A 39 10.31 -3.77 7.89
C ARG A 39 9.99 -4.37 9.25
N LEU A 40 8.92 -5.15 9.30
CA LEU A 40 8.50 -5.83 10.53
C LEU A 40 9.23 -7.16 10.70
N SER A 41 9.33 -7.65 11.94
CA SER A 41 9.85 -8.98 12.21
C SER A 41 8.93 -10.06 11.63
N LYS A 42 9.49 -11.23 11.28
CA LYS A 42 8.72 -12.38 10.77
C LYS A 42 7.53 -12.75 11.66
N LYS A 43 7.71 -12.71 12.99
CA LYS A 43 6.64 -12.99 13.97
C LYS A 43 5.50 -11.96 13.89
N THR A 44 5.82 -10.68 13.72
CA THR A 44 4.80 -9.64 13.54
C THR A 44 4.10 -9.77 12.19
N CYS A 45 4.86 -10.09 11.12
CA CYS A 45 4.29 -10.40 9.81
C CYS A 45 3.32 -11.59 9.85
N GLU A 46 3.68 -12.66 10.57
CA GLU A 46 2.82 -13.84 10.79
C GLU A 46 1.53 -13.46 11.52
N ALA A 47 1.61 -12.62 12.57
CA ALA A 47 0.45 -12.11 13.27
C ALA A 47 -0.45 -11.25 12.37
N LEU A 48 0.14 -10.36 11.56
CA LEU A 48 -0.61 -9.55 10.58
C LEU A 48 -1.23 -10.42 9.48
N ALA A 49 -0.56 -11.50 9.08
CA ALA A 49 -1.11 -12.48 8.15
C ALA A 49 -2.36 -13.15 8.74
N SER A 50 -2.34 -13.52 10.02
CA SER A 50 -3.52 -14.03 10.73
C SER A 50 -4.67 -13.00 10.72
N VAL A 51 -4.40 -11.73 11.03
CA VAL A 51 -5.43 -10.67 10.98
C VAL A 51 -5.99 -10.52 9.56
N ALA A 52 -5.13 -10.47 8.54
CA ALA A 52 -5.55 -10.34 7.15
C ALA A 52 -6.43 -11.52 6.71
N ALA A 53 -6.06 -12.73 7.08
CA ALA A 53 -6.79 -13.95 6.75
C ALA A 53 -8.17 -13.98 7.43
N ALA A 54 -8.23 -13.63 8.71
CA ALA A 54 -9.49 -13.48 9.45
C ALA A 54 -10.42 -12.46 8.78
N CYS A 55 -9.91 -11.28 8.43
CA CYS A 55 -10.67 -10.26 7.70
C CYS A 55 -11.14 -10.75 6.33
N ASN A 56 -10.28 -11.46 5.60
CA ASN A 56 -10.65 -12.03 4.31
C ASN A 56 -11.75 -13.08 4.47
N PHE A 57 -11.63 -13.96 5.46
CA PHE A 57 -12.62 -15.00 5.74
C PHE A 57 -13.99 -14.41 6.07
N VAL A 58 -14.06 -13.40 6.93
CA VAL A 58 -15.30 -12.67 7.23
C VAL A 58 -15.90 -12.04 5.97
N TYR A 59 -15.06 -11.42 5.12
CA TYR A 59 -15.51 -10.85 3.85
C TYR A 59 -16.05 -11.93 2.90
N GLN A 60 -15.35 -13.04 2.73
CA GLN A 60 -15.75 -14.13 1.83
C GLN A 60 -17.03 -14.80 2.34
N GLN A 61 -17.18 -15.01 3.64
CA GLN A 61 -18.43 -15.51 4.24
C GLN A 61 -19.61 -14.57 4.03
N ARG A 62 -19.41 -13.25 4.07
CA ARG A 62 -20.46 -12.30 3.70
C ARG A 62 -20.86 -12.48 2.22
N ALA A 63 -19.89 -12.66 1.33
CA ALA A 63 -20.13 -12.79 -0.10
C ALA A 63 -20.93 -14.05 -0.49
N THR A 64 -20.95 -15.10 0.35
CA THR A 64 -21.78 -16.30 0.10
C THR A 64 -23.28 -16.08 0.37
N ARG A 65 -23.65 -14.95 0.99
CA ARG A 65 -25.03 -14.59 1.35
C ARG A 65 -25.75 -13.77 0.26
N ILE A 66 -25.17 -13.67 -0.93
CA ILE A 66 -25.81 -13.03 -2.09
C ILE A 66 -27.14 -13.75 -2.39
N SER A 67 -28.17 -12.98 -2.75
CA SER A 67 -29.49 -13.47 -3.14
C SER A 67 -29.46 -14.12 -4.53
N GLY A 68 -30.48 -14.94 -4.85
CA GLY A 68 -30.60 -15.56 -6.18
C GLY A 68 -29.59 -16.69 -6.46
N VAL A 69 -28.89 -17.19 -5.43
CA VAL A 69 -28.01 -18.36 -5.55
C VAL A 69 -28.82 -19.64 -5.55
N LEU A 70 -28.32 -20.66 -6.25
CA LEU A 70 -28.91 -22.00 -6.27
C LEU A 70 -29.04 -22.55 -4.85
N GLU A 71 -30.24 -23.01 -4.53
CA GLU A 71 -30.53 -23.69 -3.27
C GLU A 71 -29.69 -24.97 -3.18
N HIS A 72 -29.17 -25.26 -1.98
CA HIS A 72 -28.24 -26.37 -1.69
C HIS A 72 -26.87 -26.34 -2.40
N HIS A 73 -26.57 -25.35 -3.26
CA HIS A 73 -25.29 -25.23 -3.97
C HIS A 73 -24.59 -23.90 -3.68
N ARG A 74 -24.70 -23.42 -2.44
CA ARG A 74 -24.03 -22.19 -2.02
C ARG A 74 -22.51 -22.38 -2.05
N ARG A 75 -21.80 -21.33 -2.48
CA ARG A 75 -20.33 -21.29 -2.43
C ARG A 75 -19.85 -21.58 -1.01
N VAL A 76 -18.96 -22.57 -0.89
CA VAL A 76 -18.25 -22.89 0.35
C VAL A 76 -16.96 -22.09 0.39
N VAL A 77 -16.70 -21.39 1.50
CA VAL A 77 -15.45 -20.63 1.69
C VAL A 77 -14.34 -21.60 2.08
N SER A 78 -13.18 -21.51 1.42
CA SER A 78 -12.00 -22.30 1.78
C SER A 78 -11.61 -22.10 3.24
N LYS A 79 -11.17 -23.18 3.89
CA LYS A 79 -10.54 -23.14 5.20
C LYS A 79 -9.04 -22.89 5.10
N ASP A 80 -8.41 -23.38 4.03
CA ASP A 80 -6.99 -23.23 3.80
C ASP A 80 -6.70 -21.98 2.97
N TRP A 81 -5.70 -21.23 3.41
CA TRP A 81 -5.27 -19.97 2.81
C TRP A 81 -3.75 -19.89 2.77
N MET A 82 -3.26 -19.25 1.72
CA MET A 82 -1.90 -18.77 1.61
C MET A 82 -1.94 -17.25 1.71
N VAL A 83 -1.39 -16.70 2.79
CA VAL A 83 -1.26 -15.25 2.95
C VAL A 83 0.15 -14.83 2.55
N THR A 84 0.27 -13.92 1.58
CA THR A 84 1.57 -13.38 1.16
C THR A 84 1.71 -11.95 1.65
N LEU A 85 2.76 -11.66 2.42
CA LEU A 85 3.06 -10.35 3.00
C LEU A 85 4.57 -10.12 2.97
N ASP A 86 5.01 -8.99 2.42
CA ASP A 86 6.45 -8.62 2.29
C ASP A 86 7.29 -9.70 1.58
N GLY A 87 6.73 -10.34 0.55
CA GLY A 87 7.38 -11.45 -0.18
C GLY A 87 7.41 -12.78 0.59
N HIS A 88 6.98 -12.80 1.85
CA HIS A 88 6.89 -14.03 2.64
C HIS A 88 5.51 -14.66 2.51
N GLU A 89 5.50 -15.98 2.47
CA GLU A 89 4.29 -16.81 2.41
C GLU A 89 3.99 -17.43 3.77
N PHE A 90 2.75 -17.29 4.21
CA PHE A 90 2.22 -17.79 5.47
C PHE A 90 1.05 -18.73 5.17
N PRO A 91 1.30 -20.04 4.98
CA PRO A 91 0.25 -21.03 4.83
C PRO A 91 -0.45 -21.21 6.17
N LEU A 92 -1.78 -21.09 6.17
CA LEU A 92 -2.61 -21.19 7.36
C LEU A 92 -3.98 -21.79 7.07
N ALA A 93 -4.57 -22.39 8.09
CA ALA A 93 -5.95 -22.83 8.10
C ALA A 93 -6.79 -21.97 9.04
N ILE A 94 -8.03 -21.70 8.66
CA ILE A 94 -9.00 -20.93 9.44
C ILE A 94 -10.19 -21.83 9.76
N GLN A 95 -10.55 -21.87 11.04
CA GLN A 95 -11.75 -22.50 11.54
C GLN A 95 -12.57 -21.49 12.32
N ARG A 96 -13.90 -21.58 12.21
CA ARG A 96 -14.82 -20.72 12.96
C ARG A 96 -15.46 -21.56 14.05
N GLU A 97 -15.27 -21.13 15.30
CA GLU A 97 -15.91 -21.72 16.48
C GLU A 97 -16.80 -20.64 17.11
N GLY A 98 -18.10 -20.70 16.83
CA GLY A 98 -19.05 -19.65 17.21
C GLY A 98 -18.70 -18.30 16.56
N GLU A 99 -18.44 -17.29 17.38
CA GLU A 99 -17.99 -15.96 16.93
C GLU A 99 -16.47 -15.83 16.82
N ALA A 100 -15.72 -16.79 17.37
CA ALA A 100 -14.26 -16.77 17.33
C ALA A 100 -13.71 -17.36 16.03
N LEU A 101 -12.63 -16.77 15.54
CA LEU A 101 -11.84 -17.31 14.43
C LEU A 101 -10.54 -17.89 14.97
N GLN A 102 -10.33 -19.17 14.74
CA GLN A 102 -9.12 -19.88 15.10
C GLN A 102 -8.26 -20.05 13.85
N ILE A 103 -7.01 -19.61 13.94
CA ILE A 103 -6.04 -19.66 12.85
C ILE A 103 -4.90 -20.55 13.24
N THR A 104 -4.51 -21.46 12.35
CA THR A 104 -3.40 -22.39 12.56
C THR A 104 -2.42 -22.23 11.42
N HIS A 105 -1.24 -21.68 11.70
CA HIS A 105 -0.11 -21.69 10.76
C HIS A 105 0.51 -23.08 10.69
N VAL A 106 1.09 -23.44 9.54
CA VAL A 106 1.75 -24.75 9.38
C VAL A 106 2.86 -24.94 10.43
N GLY A 107 2.78 -26.03 11.20
CA GLY A 107 3.74 -26.36 12.25
C GLY A 107 3.59 -25.56 13.54
N ALA A 108 2.56 -24.71 13.66
CA ALA A 108 2.28 -23.90 14.84
C ALA A 108 1.02 -24.37 15.59
N LYS A 109 0.90 -23.97 16.85
CA LYS A 109 -0.33 -24.17 17.62
C LYS A 109 -1.42 -23.22 17.11
N PRO A 110 -2.70 -23.63 17.14
CA PRO A 110 -3.81 -22.74 16.80
C PRO A 110 -3.85 -21.50 17.72
N VAL A 111 -4.16 -20.35 17.14
CA VAL A 111 -4.35 -19.08 17.85
C VAL A 111 -5.73 -18.51 17.57
N VAL A 112 -6.37 -17.96 18.60
CA VAL A 112 -7.64 -17.24 18.44
C VAL A 112 -7.35 -15.81 18.01
N VAL A 113 -8.05 -15.37 16.96
CA VAL A 113 -7.99 -14.01 16.42
C VAL A 113 -9.33 -13.34 16.62
N ASP A 114 -9.38 -12.38 17.52
CA ASP A 114 -10.51 -11.48 17.71
C ASP A 114 -10.30 -10.22 16.86
N LEU A 115 -11.26 -9.88 16.00
CA LEU A 115 -11.20 -8.70 15.14
C LEU A 115 -11.77 -7.43 15.80
N GLY A 116 -12.21 -7.51 17.06
CA GLY A 116 -12.70 -6.35 17.81
C GLY A 116 -13.94 -5.71 17.19
N GLY A 117 -14.84 -6.53 16.64
CA GLY A 117 -16.07 -6.07 15.98
C GLY A 117 -15.86 -5.45 14.59
N TRP A 118 -14.68 -5.58 13.99
CA TRP A 118 -14.44 -5.09 12.63
C TRP A 118 -15.44 -5.66 11.61
N ARG A 119 -15.90 -4.81 10.70
CA ARG A 119 -16.78 -5.19 9.59
C ARG A 119 -16.19 -4.72 8.26
N PRO A 120 -16.44 -5.44 7.15
CA PRO A 120 -16.05 -4.99 5.83
C PRO A 120 -16.48 -3.54 5.55
N GLY A 121 -15.51 -2.68 5.19
CA GLY A 121 -15.71 -1.24 4.99
C GLY A 121 -15.09 -0.38 6.09
N SER A 122 -14.83 -0.93 7.29
CA SER A 122 -14.09 -0.21 8.33
C SER A 122 -12.59 -0.12 7.97
N ASN A 123 -12.04 1.09 8.04
CA ASN A 123 -10.64 1.38 7.67
C ASN A 123 -9.61 1.13 8.79
N LEU A 124 -10.08 0.77 9.99
CA LEU A 124 -9.26 0.50 11.16
C LEU A 124 -9.75 -0.77 11.85
N ILE A 125 -8.82 -1.64 12.22
CA ILE A 125 -9.06 -2.85 13.00
C ILE A 125 -8.35 -2.70 14.35
N ARG A 126 -9.00 -3.13 15.42
CA ARG A 126 -8.39 -3.33 16.74
C ARG A 126 -8.47 -4.82 17.06
N ALA A 127 -7.54 -5.58 16.51
CA ALA A 127 -7.50 -7.02 16.64
C ALA A 127 -6.75 -7.44 17.91
N ARG A 128 -7.06 -8.64 18.41
CA ARG A 128 -6.33 -9.28 19.50
C ARG A 128 -5.99 -10.72 19.11
N ILE A 129 -4.72 -11.09 19.30
CA ILE A 129 -4.22 -12.45 19.11
C ILE A 129 -3.60 -12.87 20.44
N GLY A 130 -4.27 -13.79 21.15
CA GLY A 130 -3.91 -14.12 22.54
C GLY A 130 -3.95 -12.87 23.43
N ARG A 131 -2.82 -12.51 24.04
CA ARG A 131 -2.68 -11.30 24.88
C ARG A 131 -2.24 -10.05 24.11
N SER A 132 -1.85 -10.20 22.85
CA SER A 132 -1.28 -9.10 22.06
C SER A 132 -2.37 -8.36 21.29
N ALA A 133 -2.38 -7.03 21.38
CA ALA A 133 -3.29 -6.16 20.66
C ALA A 133 -2.62 -5.56 19.41
N PHE A 134 -3.36 -5.49 18.31
CA PHE A 134 -2.92 -4.98 17.03
C PHE A 134 -3.94 -3.96 16.50
N THR A 135 -3.51 -2.70 16.40
CA THR A 135 -4.30 -1.65 15.74
C THR A 135 -3.78 -1.44 14.33
N VAL A 136 -4.55 -1.86 13.33
CA VAL A 136 -4.11 -1.94 11.93
C VAL A 136 -5.04 -1.11 11.05
N LYS A 137 -4.51 -0.21 10.23
CA LYS A 137 -5.31 0.40 9.16
C LYS A 137 -5.43 -0.59 8.02
N ILE A 138 -6.63 -0.81 7.53
CA ILE A 138 -6.92 -1.78 6.48
C ILE A 138 -7.64 -1.10 5.32
N GLU A 139 -7.28 -1.49 4.11
CA GLU A 139 -7.95 -1.07 2.88
C GLU A 139 -8.13 -2.29 1.98
N ARG A 140 -9.33 -2.51 1.44
CA ARG A 140 -9.61 -3.64 0.54
C ARG A 140 -8.85 -3.46 -0.78
N LYS A 141 -8.20 -4.52 -1.25
CA LYS A 141 -7.64 -4.62 -2.61
C LYS A 141 -8.19 -5.89 -3.29
N ALA A 142 -8.00 -6.02 -4.60
CA ALA A 142 -8.63 -7.08 -5.40
C ALA A 142 -8.44 -8.50 -4.84
N GLN A 143 -7.22 -8.84 -4.40
CA GLN A 143 -6.86 -10.18 -3.89
C GLN A 143 -6.44 -10.18 -2.42
N GLY A 144 -6.96 -9.24 -1.62
CA GLY A 144 -6.60 -9.12 -0.21
C GLY A 144 -6.76 -7.70 0.30
N PHE A 145 -5.70 -7.16 0.91
CA PHE A 145 -5.75 -5.87 1.60
C PHE A 145 -4.43 -5.11 1.50
N ARG A 146 -4.48 -3.80 1.73
CA ARG A 146 -3.32 -3.03 2.16
C ARG A 146 -3.41 -2.85 3.67
N LEU A 147 -2.40 -3.29 4.41
CA LEU A 147 -2.32 -3.17 5.86
C LEU A 147 -1.23 -2.16 6.22
N ARG A 148 -1.59 -1.21 7.08
CA ARG A 148 -0.61 -0.31 7.70
C ARG A 148 -0.60 -0.53 9.20
N TYR A 149 0.57 -0.90 9.71
CA TYR A 149 0.81 -1.16 11.13
C TYR A 149 2.16 -0.54 11.50
N ARG A 150 2.14 0.34 12.50
CA ARG A 150 3.33 1.12 12.89
C ARG A 150 3.85 1.92 11.68
N GLY A 151 5.16 1.92 11.43
CA GLY A 151 5.75 2.52 10.24
C GLY A 151 5.68 1.65 8.97
N ALA A 152 5.09 0.46 9.03
CA ALA A 152 5.05 -0.47 7.91
C ALA A 152 3.77 -0.32 7.08
N ASP A 153 3.90 -0.49 5.77
CA ASP A 153 2.82 -0.43 4.80
C ASP A 153 2.97 -1.59 3.80
N TYR A 154 2.09 -2.57 3.93
CA TYR A 154 2.20 -3.81 3.17
C TYR A 154 0.95 -4.07 2.34
N ARG A 155 1.18 -4.49 1.10
CA ARG A 155 0.16 -5.18 0.31
C ARG A 155 0.15 -6.64 0.71
N VAL A 156 -1.00 -7.09 1.19
CA VAL A 156 -1.23 -8.42 1.73
C VAL A 156 -2.19 -9.16 0.82
N PHE A 157 -1.74 -10.28 0.28
CA PHE A 157 -2.56 -11.13 -0.57
C PHE A 157 -3.13 -12.28 0.27
N CYS A 158 -4.41 -12.57 0.12
CA CYS A 158 -5.08 -13.68 0.80
C CYS A 158 -5.70 -14.58 -0.27
N ARG A 159 -5.03 -15.69 -0.58
CA ARG A 159 -5.37 -16.59 -1.69
C ARG A 159 -5.64 -18.00 -1.17
N THR A 160 -6.44 -18.78 -1.88
CA THR A 160 -6.45 -20.23 -1.67
C THR A 160 -5.11 -20.85 -2.10
N PRO A 161 -4.75 -22.07 -1.65
CA PRO A 161 -3.50 -22.70 -2.05
C PRO A 161 -3.32 -22.78 -3.58
N ARG A 162 -4.39 -23.13 -4.31
CA ARG A 162 -4.36 -23.20 -5.79
C ARG A 162 -4.22 -21.82 -6.44
N GLU A 163 -4.92 -20.80 -5.92
CA GLU A 163 -4.76 -19.43 -6.40
C GLU A 163 -3.34 -18.90 -6.18
N ALA A 164 -2.70 -19.25 -5.05
CA ALA A 164 -1.33 -18.86 -4.76
C ALA A 164 -0.33 -19.55 -5.69
N GLU A 165 -0.49 -20.86 -5.93
CA GLU A 165 0.31 -21.61 -6.90
C GLU A 165 0.28 -20.97 -8.28
N LEU A 166 -0.91 -20.64 -8.79
CA LEU A 166 -1.07 -19.99 -10.09
C LEU A 166 -0.54 -18.55 -10.09
N ALA A 167 -0.67 -17.82 -8.98
CA ALA A 167 -0.15 -16.47 -8.87
C ALA A 167 1.38 -16.40 -8.99
N ARG A 168 2.11 -17.46 -8.60
CA ARG A 168 3.58 -17.54 -8.78
C ARG A 168 4.00 -17.62 -10.25
N LEU A 169 3.09 -18.04 -11.14
CA LEU A 169 3.33 -18.10 -12.58
C LEU A 169 3.07 -16.76 -13.28
N MET A 170 2.51 -15.77 -12.57
CA MET A 170 2.21 -14.48 -13.16
C MET A 170 3.49 -13.68 -13.38
N PRO A 171 3.70 -13.13 -14.60
CA PRO A 171 4.85 -12.28 -14.86
C PRO A 171 4.87 -11.06 -13.93
N GLU A 172 6.07 -10.69 -13.48
CA GLU A 172 6.25 -9.43 -12.75
C GLU A 172 5.91 -8.26 -13.66
N LYS A 173 5.01 -7.39 -13.19
CA LYS A 173 4.70 -6.15 -13.89
C LYS A 173 5.91 -5.23 -13.78
N LYS A 174 6.67 -5.11 -14.87
CA LYS A 174 7.63 -4.03 -15.02
C LYS A 174 6.86 -2.71 -14.97
N ALA A 175 7.37 -1.74 -14.22
CA ALA A 175 6.84 -0.38 -14.28
C ALA A 175 6.86 0.08 -15.74
N ALA A 176 5.87 0.86 -16.15
CA ALA A 176 5.84 1.41 -17.50
C ALA A 176 7.13 2.22 -17.72
N ASP A 177 7.75 2.05 -18.90
CA ASP A 177 8.87 2.88 -19.29
C ASP A 177 8.31 4.27 -19.59
N THR A 178 8.41 5.13 -18.59
CA THR A 178 7.98 6.52 -18.70
C THR A 178 9.06 7.27 -19.45
N SER A 179 8.69 7.81 -20.61
CA SER A 179 9.58 8.62 -21.43
C SER A 179 10.24 9.70 -20.58
N LYS A 180 11.51 10.01 -20.83
CA LYS A 180 12.26 11.09 -20.16
C LYS A 180 11.74 12.50 -20.50
N MET A 181 10.49 12.62 -20.92
CA MET A 181 9.88 13.85 -21.38
C MET A 181 8.47 13.95 -20.80
N LEU A 182 8.14 15.15 -20.29
CA LEU A 182 6.76 15.54 -20.02
C LEU A 182 6.18 16.13 -21.31
N LEU A 183 5.33 15.36 -21.96
CA LEU A 183 4.58 15.81 -23.12
C LEU A 183 3.28 16.50 -22.68
N CYS A 184 2.82 17.45 -23.49
CA CYS A 184 1.53 18.10 -23.28
C CYS A 184 0.40 17.12 -23.68
N PRO A 185 -0.42 16.62 -22.73
CA PRO A 185 -1.43 15.60 -23.03
C PRO A 185 -2.67 16.19 -23.73
N MET A 186 -2.80 17.51 -23.75
CA MET A 186 -3.96 18.22 -24.27
C MET A 186 -3.53 19.57 -24.84
N PRO A 187 -4.13 20.05 -25.94
CA PRO A 187 -3.81 21.38 -26.45
C PRO A 187 -4.33 22.44 -25.48
N GLY A 188 -3.52 23.44 -25.17
CA GLY A 188 -3.86 24.43 -24.16
C GLY A 188 -2.81 25.51 -23.98
N LEU A 189 -3.02 26.34 -22.96
CA LEU A 189 -2.09 27.41 -22.57
C LEU A 189 -1.39 27.05 -21.26
N VAL A 190 -0.08 27.22 -21.20
CA VAL A 190 0.69 27.01 -19.96
C VAL A 190 0.41 28.17 -19.00
N VAL A 191 -0.24 27.89 -17.88
CA VAL A 191 -0.54 28.91 -16.84
C VAL A 191 0.67 29.14 -15.95
N SER A 192 1.30 28.06 -15.50
CA SER A 192 2.46 28.14 -14.62
C SER A 192 3.37 26.93 -14.76
N ILE A 193 4.64 27.17 -14.43
CA ILE A 193 5.67 26.15 -14.29
C ILE A 193 6.19 26.26 -12.85
N ASN A 194 6.10 25.16 -12.11
CA ASN A 194 6.32 25.12 -10.65
C ASN A 194 7.70 24.57 -10.26
N VAL A 195 8.58 24.29 -11.23
CA VAL A 195 9.92 23.73 -11.03
C VAL A 195 10.93 24.45 -11.93
N ALA A 196 12.20 24.47 -11.53
CA ALA A 196 13.30 25.06 -12.28
C ALA A 196 14.19 23.98 -12.94
N GLU A 197 14.99 24.40 -13.92
CA GLU A 197 16.01 23.54 -14.52
C GLU A 197 17.04 23.13 -13.45
N GLY A 198 17.36 21.83 -13.40
CA GLY A 198 18.24 21.26 -12.39
C GLY A 198 17.54 20.81 -11.10
N ASP A 199 16.25 21.11 -10.90
CA ASP A 199 15.52 20.67 -9.72
C ASP A 199 15.32 19.15 -9.69
N GLU A 200 15.45 18.57 -8.51
CA GLU A 200 15.09 17.18 -8.24
C GLU A 200 13.61 17.10 -7.84
N VAL A 201 12.80 16.49 -8.69
CA VAL A 201 11.35 16.37 -8.51
C VAL A 201 10.98 15.00 -7.95
N GLN A 202 9.98 14.96 -7.07
CA GLN A 202 9.45 13.72 -6.49
C GLN A 202 8.26 13.20 -7.29
N GLU A 203 8.02 11.88 -7.24
CA GLU A 203 6.83 11.28 -7.84
C GLU A 203 5.53 11.96 -7.34
N GLY A 204 4.66 12.36 -8.26
CA GLY A 204 3.41 13.05 -8.00
C GLY A 204 3.55 14.56 -7.72
N GLN A 205 4.77 15.11 -7.71
CA GLN A 205 5.01 16.55 -7.54
C GLN A 205 4.42 17.33 -8.71
N PRO A 206 3.66 18.43 -8.46
CA PRO A 206 3.20 19.34 -9.51
C PRO A 206 4.38 19.92 -10.30
N LEU A 207 4.34 19.79 -11.62
CA LEU A 207 5.37 20.29 -12.54
C LEU A 207 4.91 21.55 -13.27
N ALA A 208 3.78 21.46 -13.95
CA ALA A 208 3.19 22.55 -14.72
C ALA A 208 1.67 22.52 -14.63
N THR A 209 1.03 23.67 -14.84
CA THR A 209 -0.41 23.78 -14.95
C THR A 209 -0.76 24.25 -16.35
N VAL A 210 -1.63 23.51 -17.05
CA VAL A 210 -2.11 23.85 -18.39
C VAL A 210 -3.60 24.14 -18.31
N GLU A 211 -4.03 25.26 -18.90
CA GLU A 211 -5.44 25.60 -19.07
C GLU A 211 -5.93 25.10 -20.43
N ALA A 212 -7.00 24.32 -20.42
CA ALA A 212 -7.80 24.04 -21.61
C ALA A 212 -9.27 24.27 -21.30
N MET A 213 -9.98 24.93 -22.21
CA MET A 213 -11.43 25.17 -22.10
C MET A 213 -11.85 25.79 -20.74
N LYS A 214 -11.07 26.75 -20.21
CA LYS A 214 -11.27 27.43 -18.91
C LYS A 214 -11.12 26.52 -17.69
N MET A 215 -10.41 25.42 -17.82
CA MET A 215 -10.14 24.48 -16.74
C MET A 215 -8.63 24.22 -16.63
N GLU A 216 -8.10 24.42 -15.43
CA GLU A 216 -6.70 24.16 -15.11
C GLU A 216 -6.46 22.68 -14.82
N ASN A 217 -5.45 22.11 -15.47
CA ASN A 217 -5.00 20.74 -15.26
C ASN A 217 -3.54 20.73 -14.79
N ILE A 218 -3.31 20.13 -13.63
CA ILE A 218 -1.99 20.02 -13.02
C ILE A 218 -1.29 18.77 -13.55
N LEU A 219 -0.20 18.97 -14.28
CA LEU A 219 0.72 17.93 -14.70
C LEU A 219 1.68 17.60 -13.56
N ARG A 220 1.91 16.31 -13.32
CA ARG A 220 2.71 15.82 -12.19
C ARG A 220 3.83 14.92 -12.66
N ALA A 221 4.93 14.90 -11.92
CA ALA A 221 6.04 14.00 -12.21
C ALA A 221 5.62 12.55 -12.03
N GLU A 222 5.95 11.69 -12.99
CA GLU A 222 5.61 10.26 -12.94
C GLU A 222 6.60 9.45 -12.07
N ARG A 223 7.80 9.99 -11.84
CA ARG A 223 8.83 9.37 -11.02
C ARG A 223 9.75 10.42 -10.40
N LYS A 224 10.54 9.99 -9.42
CA LYS A 224 11.64 10.80 -8.90
C LYS A 224 12.71 10.97 -10.00
N THR A 225 12.99 12.20 -10.42
CA THR A 225 13.95 12.50 -11.49
C THR A 225 14.48 13.93 -11.36
N LYS A 226 15.47 14.29 -12.18
CA LYS A 226 16.02 15.64 -12.27
C LYS A 226 15.55 16.31 -13.56
N VAL A 227 15.11 17.55 -13.48
CA VAL A 227 14.74 18.36 -14.66
C VAL A 227 16.02 18.74 -15.40
N THR A 228 16.15 18.32 -16.65
CA THR A 228 17.30 18.68 -17.49
C THR A 228 17.07 19.98 -18.24
N LYS A 229 15.86 20.16 -18.77
CA LYS A 229 15.51 21.32 -19.60
C LYS A 229 14.02 21.63 -19.54
N ILE A 230 13.68 22.92 -19.57
CA ILE A 230 12.30 23.39 -19.66
C ILE A 230 12.11 24.10 -21.01
N ASN A 231 11.23 23.56 -21.85
CA ASN A 231 11.07 23.98 -23.23
C ASN A 231 9.88 24.94 -23.43
N ALA A 232 9.04 25.11 -22.41
CA ALA A 232 7.87 25.99 -22.43
C ALA A 232 7.97 27.09 -21.35
N LYS A 233 7.19 28.17 -21.51
CA LYS A 233 7.05 29.27 -20.54
C LYS A 233 5.59 29.56 -20.23
N PRO A 234 5.28 30.18 -19.07
CA PRO A 234 3.94 30.68 -18.80
C PRO A 234 3.45 31.62 -19.92
N GLY A 235 2.26 31.36 -20.44
CA GLY A 235 1.66 32.06 -21.58
C GLY A 235 1.82 31.36 -22.92
N ASP A 236 2.68 30.34 -23.04
CA ASP A 236 2.84 29.61 -24.29
C ASP A 236 1.63 28.73 -24.58
N SER A 237 1.21 28.68 -25.86
CA SER A 237 0.19 27.76 -26.34
C SER A 237 0.85 26.52 -26.91
N LEU A 238 0.48 25.36 -26.36
CA LEU A 238 1.04 24.06 -26.74
C LEU A 238 -0.01 23.20 -27.43
N ALA A 239 0.42 22.45 -28.43
CA ALA A 239 -0.34 21.39 -29.06
C ALA A 239 -0.21 20.07 -28.26
N VAL A 240 -0.96 19.06 -28.69
CA VAL A 240 -0.78 17.69 -28.17
C VAL A 240 0.61 17.19 -28.55
N ASP A 241 1.27 16.51 -27.60
CA ASP A 241 2.61 15.93 -27.73
C ASP A 241 3.78 16.94 -27.80
N ASP A 242 3.52 18.23 -27.62
CA ASP A 242 4.60 19.22 -27.44
C ASP A 242 5.38 18.93 -26.15
N VAL A 243 6.71 19.02 -26.23
CA VAL A 243 7.61 18.78 -25.10
C VAL A 243 7.59 19.99 -24.16
N ILE A 244 7.12 19.80 -22.93
CA ILE A 244 7.13 20.84 -21.89
C ILE A 244 8.46 20.82 -21.14
N MET A 245 8.89 19.62 -20.74
CA MET A 245 10.10 19.40 -19.94
C MET A 245 10.80 18.11 -20.34
N GLU A 246 12.11 18.12 -20.18
CA GLU A 246 12.98 16.95 -20.33
C GLU A 246 13.55 16.57 -18.96
N PHE A 247 13.77 15.27 -18.77
CA PHE A 247 14.29 14.67 -17.55
C PHE A 247 15.53 13.83 -17.84
N GLU A 248 16.31 13.56 -16.78
CA GLU A 248 17.47 12.67 -16.84
C GLU A 248 17.11 11.18 -17.02
#